data_AF-A0A8T4ZF72-F1
#
_entry.id   AF-A0A8T4ZF72-F1
#
_cell.length_a   1.000
_cell.length_b   1.000
_cell.length_c   1.000
_cell.angle_alpha   90.00
_cell.angle_beta   90.00
_cell.angle_gamma   90.00
#
_symmetry.space_group_name_H-M   'P 1'
#
loop_
_entity.id
_entity.type
_entity.pdbx_description
1 polymer ?
#
loop_
_entity_poly.entity_id
_entity_poly.type
_entity_poly.pdbx_seq_one_letter_code
_entity_poly.pdbx_strand_id
1 'polypeptide(L)'
;TLSLHPSVTIPKKSYFKYFKISGKSPGQFTLTASGSGLPTGKSQISVLETKPSSFYLSYVKPIINYEFPLVIQLISSQGGSAVSYEPIPISLASSNTSCVQVLETVLIPAEETETLVFGKGLSTDSVKLTLTSQGFKSLLTQITPAPISLVIQIVTEGRFPAGETITVKSKVLLEGKPVGGIDVNWKGEGLRYFKSKTDSDGIAENTLTLKEKENNIEASIHTGGTGYLVAKKTIIGYKDIYTLTVSSNAQVSIEGSGNYFYGDKIVLIAPVQASMPHILGLLGGRYYFKEWTGAVESDSNVVVYTITGDEKQISIRAVYAEDYLTVAVSAVVLAVIAVSAVAARKYLPRVLKFRSKPKPKPLLKG
;
A
#
# COMPACT_ATOMS: atom_id res chain seq x y z
N THR A 1 21.20 32.81 -48.38
CA THR A 1 22.48 32.53 -49.03
C THR A 1 23.57 32.61 -48.00
N LEU A 2 24.43 31.62 -47.91
CA LEU A 2 25.58 31.62 -47.00
C LEU A 2 26.76 32.30 -47.69
N SER A 3 27.36 33.30 -47.03
CA SER A 3 28.54 34.00 -47.51
C SER A 3 29.75 33.48 -46.74
N LEU A 4 30.71 32.89 -47.45
CA LEU A 4 32.00 32.47 -46.91
C LEU A 4 33.12 32.93 -47.84
N HIS A 5 34.32 33.13 -47.31
CA HIS A 5 35.50 33.27 -48.15
C HIS A 5 35.77 31.95 -48.88
N PRO A 6 35.92 31.95 -50.22
CA PRO A 6 36.01 30.73 -51.02
C PRO A 6 37.29 29.92 -50.75
N SER A 7 38.28 30.49 -50.06
CA SER A 7 39.50 29.80 -49.65
C SER A 7 40.00 30.28 -48.29
N VAL A 8 40.57 29.36 -47.51
CA VAL A 8 41.18 29.61 -46.21
C VAL A 8 42.55 28.93 -46.18
N THR A 9 43.63 29.73 -46.13
CA THR A 9 45.00 29.19 -46.02
C THR A 9 45.36 28.96 -44.57
N ILE A 10 45.64 27.70 -44.20
CA ILE A 10 46.20 27.32 -42.89
C ILE A 10 47.70 27.66 -42.88
N PRO A 11 48.20 28.45 -41.92
CA PRO A 11 49.62 28.82 -41.86
C PRO A 11 50.54 27.59 -41.71
N LYS A 12 51.78 27.71 -42.22
CA LYS A 12 52.81 26.68 -42.01
C LYS A 12 53.00 26.44 -40.51
N LYS A 13 53.06 25.16 -40.11
CA LYS A 13 53.11 24.70 -38.70
C LYS A 13 51.81 24.95 -37.88
N SER A 14 50.67 25.22 -38.51
CA SER A 14 49.35 25.21 -37.87
C SER A 14 48.50 24.02 -38.37
N TYR A 15 47.54 23.60 -37.54
CA TYR A 15 46.57 22.55 -37.86
C TYR A 15 45.14 23.09 -38.04
N PHE A 16 44.89 24.37 -37.76
CA PHE A 16 43.57 25.00 -37.94
C PHE A 16 43.68 26.50 -38.25
N LYS A 17 42.57 27.06 -38.74
CA LYS A 17 42.34 28.51 -38.88
C LYS A 17 40.86 28.81 -38.75
N TYR A 18 40.52 29.78 -37.91
CA TYR A 18 39.15 30.29 -37.84
C TYR A 18 38.82 31.18 -39.04
N PHE A 19 37.57 31.12 -39.49
CA PHE A 19 37.03 32.01 -40.51
C PHE A 19 35.59 32.37 -40.16
N LYS A 20 35.13 33.51 -40.67
CA LYS A 20 33.76 33.98 -40.45
C LYS A 20 32.86 33.50 -41.59
N ILE A 21 31.65 33.13 -41.22
CA ILE A 21 30.56 32.76 -42.12
C ILE A 21 29.40 33.68 -41.78
N SER A 22 28.68 34.19 -42.79
CA SER A 22 27.47 34.98 -42.58
C SER A 22 26.31 34.42 -43.40
N GLY A 23 25.21 34.09 -42.73
CA GLY A 23 23.98 33.67 -43.40
C GLY A 23 23.10 34.86 -43.75
N LYS A 24 22.70 34.99 -45.02
CA LYS A 24 21.73 35.99 -45.49
C LYS A 24 20.29 35.48 -45.60
N SER A 25 20.10 34.16 -45.56
CA SER A 25 18.77 33.55 -45.52
C SER A 25 18.78 32.34 -44.60
N PRO A 26 17.68 32.06 -43.91
CA PRO A 26 17.53 30.86 -43.11
C PRO A 26 17.63 29.59 -43.98
N GLY A 27 18.02 28.48 -43.37
CA GLY A 27 18.11 27.18 -44.02
C GLY A 27 19.22 26.28 -43.48
N GLN A 28 19.21 25.02 -43.92
CA GLN A 28 20.32 24.09 -43.72
C GLN A 28 21.31 24.22 -44.87
N PHE A 29 22.59 24.33 -44.55
CA PHE A 29 23.67 24.48 -45.51
C PHE A 29 24.76 23.45 -45.22
N THR A 30 25.24 22.78 -46.26
CA THR A 30 26.39 21.89 -46.13
C THR A 30 27.67 22.66 -46.40
N LEU A 31 28.51 22.83 -45.38
CA LEU A 31 29.86 23.33 -45.56
C LEU A 31 30.76 22.18 -46.01
N THR A 32 31.39 22.34 -47.16
CA THR A 32 32.32 21.36 -47.73
C THR A 32 33.72 21.96 -47.76
N ALA A 33 34.70 21.25 -47.22
CA ALA A 33 36.11 21.66 -47.21
C ALA A 33 36.94 20.62 -47.96
N SER A 34 37.73 21.07 -48.94
CA SER A 34 38.61 20.23 -49.75
C SER A 34 39.97 20.88 -49.93
N GLY A 35 41.04 20.08 -50.01
CA GLY A 35 42.41 20.54 -50.28
C GLY A 35 43.16 19.52 -51.14
N SER A 36 44.18 19.97 -51.86
CA SER A 36 44.99 19.08 -52.72
C SER A 36 45.63 17.97 -51.88
N GLY A 37 45.40 16.72 -52.26
CA GLY A 37 45.91 15.54 -51.55
C GLY A 37 45.22 15.21 -50.22
N LEU A 38 44.12 15.88 -49.87
CA LEU A 38 43.37 15.65 -48.63
C LEU A 38 41.93 15.19 -48.91
N PRO A 39 41.34 14.33 -48.05
CA PRO A 39 39.93 13.95 -48.16
C PRO A 39 39.02 15.16 -47.93
N THR A 40 37.85 15.14 -48.56
CA THR A 40 36.84 16.19 -48.40
C THR A 40 36.10 16.01 -47.08
N GLY A 41 36.06 17.06 -46.25
CA GLY A 41 35.23 17.14 -45.06
C GLY A 41 33.89 17.80 -45.36
N LYS A 42 32.81 17.33 -44.73
CA LYS A 42 31.49 17.95 -44.78
C LYS A 42 30.96 18.19 -43.37
N SER A 43 30.30 19.33 -43.17
CA SER A 43 29.56 19.64 -41.95
C SER A 43 28.23 20.32 -42.31
N GLN A 44 27.19 20.11 -41.51
CA GLN A 44 25.92 20.82 -41.67
C GLN A 44 25.91 22.05 -40.77
N ILE A 45 25.45 23.18 -41.31
CA ILE A 45 25.28 24.44 -40.61
C ILE A 45 23.85 24.91 -40.83
N SER A 46 23.18 25.28 -39.75
CA SER A 46 21.85 25.88 -39.82
C SER A 46 21.97 27.40 -39.67
N VAL A 47 21.42 28.15 -40.62
CA VAL A 47 21.18 29.58 -40.43
C VAL A 47 19.76 29.72 -39.94
N LEU A 48 19.59 30.27 -38.74
CA LEU A 48 18.28 30.53 -38.16
C LEU A 48 17.64 31.77 -38.80
N GLU A 49 16.31 31.81 -38.74
CA GLU A 49 15.56 32.99 -39.15
C GLU A 49 15.65 34.05 -38.07
N THR A 50 15.98 35.28 -38.47
CA THR A 50 16.20 36.40 -37.55
C THR A 50 14.93 37.22 -37.31
N LYS A 51 13.82 36.84 -37.97
CA LYS A 51 12.52 37.47 -37.83
C LYS A 51 11.59 36.50 -37.10
N PRO A 52 11.58 36.51 -35.76
CA PRO A 52 10.61 35.73 -35.02
C PRO A 52 9.20 36.27 -35.32
N SER A 53 8.22 35.37 -35.38
CA SER A 53 6.83 35.70 -35.73
C SER A 53 5.84 35.33 -34.62
N SER A 54 6.19 34.36 -33.78
CA SER A 54 5.37 33.87 -32.68
C SER A 54 6.22 33.26 -31.57
N PHE A 55 5.55 32.81 -30.52
CA PHE A 55 6.15 32.08 -29.42
C PHE A 55 5.72 30.62 -29.44
N TYR A 56 6.55 29.77 -28.86
CA TYR A 56 6.19 28.44 -28.39
C TYR A 56 6.43 28.37 -26.89
N LEU A 57 5.51 27.72 -26.17
CA LEU A 57 5.60 27.53 -24.73
C LEU A 57 5.65 26.03 -24.43
N SER A 58 6.75 25.58 -23.85
CA SER A 58 6.89 24.24 -23.27
C SER A 58 6.89 24.35 -21.75
N TYR A 59 6.29 23.40 -21.05
CA TYR A 59 6.26 23.40 -19.59
C TYR A 59 6.18 21.98 -19.02
N VAL A 60 6.71 21.81 -17.82
CA VAL A 60 6.46 20.61 -17.01
C VAL A 60 5.09 20.76 -16.37
N LYS A 61 4.32 19.66 -16.29
CA LYS A 61 2.99 19.64 -15.70
C LYS A 61 3.03 20.30 -14.30
N PRO A 62 2.27 21.38 -14.07
CA PRO A 62 2.32 22.09 -12.80
C PRO A 62 1.78 21.22 -11.67
N ILE A 63 2.39 21.35 -10.49
CA ILE A 63 2.00 20.63 -9.27
C ILE A 63 1.69 21.68 -8.20
N ILE A 64 0.60 21.47 -7.46
CA ILE A 64 0.19 22.40 -6.39
C ILE A 64 1.29 22.53 -5.33
N ASN A 65 1.59 23.78 -4.96
CA ASN A 65 2.62 24.22 -4.03
C ASN A 65 4.07 24.05 -4.50
N TYR A 66 4.30 23.59 -5.73
CA TYR A 66 5.64 23.45 -6.31
C TYR A 66 5.85 24.42 -7.47
N GLU A 67 7.10 24.83 -7.62
CA GLU A 67 7.55 25.52 -8.82
C GLU A 67 7.63 24.54 -9.99
N PHE A 68 7.32 25.02 -11.19
CA PHE A 68 7.44 24.27 -12.42
C PHE A 68 8.12 25.13 -13.49
N PRO A 69 9.07 24.57 -14.25
CA PRO A 69 9.75 25.28 -15.32
C PRO A 69 8.82 25.47 -16.53
N LEU A 70 8.93 26.64 -17.14
CA LEU A 70 8.39 26.96 -18.46
C LEU A 70 9.52 27.47 -19.36
N VAL A 71 9.57 26.98 -20.59
CA VAL A 71 10.50 27.43 -21.63
C VAL A 71 9.71 28.20 -22.67
N ILE A 72 10.06 29.47 -22.85
CA ILE A 72 9.48 30.33 -23.88
C ILE A 72 10.47 30.41 -25.04
N GLN A 73 10.08 29.93 -26.21
CA GLN A 73 10.92 29.88 -27.40
C GLN A 73 10.39 30.79 -28.51
N LEU A 74 11.29 31.47 -29.22
CA LEU A 74 11.00 32.25 -30.42
C LEU A 74 10.85 31.32 -31.63
N ILE A 75 9.76 31.49 -32.38
CA ILE A 75 9.45 30.68 -33.56
C ILE A 75 9.24 31.56 -34.79
N SER A 76 9.80 31.14 -35.91
CA SER A 76 9.66 31.78 -37.21
C SER A 76 8.31 31.46 -37.87
N SER A 77 7.94 32.16 -38.94
CA SER A 77 6.67 31.91 -39.64
C SER A 77 6.57 30.51 -40.28
N GLN A 78 7.69 29.80 -40.35
CA GLN A 78 7.88 28.48 -40.94
C GLN A 78 7.93 27.40 -39.85
N GLY A 79 7.77 27.78 -38.58
CA GLY A 79 7.72 26.86 -37.43
C GLY A 79 9.07 26.46 -36.84
N GLY A 80 10.19 26.97 -37.38
CA GLY A 80 11.53 26.72 -36.84
C GLY A 80 11.92 27.72 -35.74
N SER A 81 12.97 27.41 -34.98
CA SER A 81 13.53 28.35 -34.00
C SER A 81 14.03 29.62 -34.68
N ALA A 82 13.80 30.76 -34.02
CA ALA A 82 14.23 32.08 -34.49
C ALA A 82 15.08 32.77 -33.41
N VAL A 83 15.87 33.75 -33.83
CA VAL A 83 16.64 34.63 -32.94
C VAL A 83 16.22 36.09 -33.18
N SER A 84 16.44 36.94 -32.19
CA SER A 84 16.27 38.39 -32.32
C SER A 84 17.61 39.10 -32.09
N TYR A 85 17.86 40.23 -32.76
CA TYR A 85 19.04 41.05 -32.50
C TYR A 85 18.87 42.03 -31.34
N GLU A 86 17.63 42.22 -30.90
CA GLU A 86 17.29 43.04 -29.75
C GLU A 86 16.62 42.16 -28.70
N PRO A 87 16.82 42.43 -27.40
CA PRO A 87 16.10 41.73 -26.36
C PRO A 87 14.59 41.88 -26.51
N ILE A 88 13.84 40.79 -26.39
CA ILE A 88 12.39 40.79 -26.52
C ILE A 88 11.76 40.74 -25.13
N PRO A 89 11.05 41.80 -24.68
CA PRO A 89 10.25 41.74 -23.47
C PRO A 89 8.96 40.95 -23.75
N ILE A 90 8.65 40.00 -22.88
CA ILE A 90 7.46 39.15 -22.93
C ILE A 90 6.69 39.36 -21.64
N SER A 91 5.42 39.73 -21.76
CA SER A 91 4.50 39.72 -20.63
C SER A 91 3.82 38.34 -20.56
N LEU A 92 4.00 37.66 -19.42
CA LEU A 92 3.40 36.38 -19.12
C LEU A 92 2.38 36.55 -18.00
N ALA A 93 1.12 36.32 -18.30
CA ALA A 93 0.01 36.51 -17.36
C ALA A 93 -0.80 35.22 -17.18
N SER A 94 -1.22 34.96 -15.94
CA SER A 94 -2.20 33.91 -15.63
C SER A 94 -3.61 34.52 -15.56
N SER A 95 -4.61 33.83 -16.10
CA SER A 95 -6.01 34.23 -15.95
C SER A 95 -6.51 34.17 -14.51
N ASN A 96 -5.80 33.45 -13.63
CA ASN A 96 -6.08 33.41 -12.19
C ASN A 96 -4.77 33.17 -11.40
N THR A 97 -4.26 34.23 -10.76
CA THR A 97 -3.01 34.20 -9.99
C THR A 97 -3.15 33.47 -8.65
N SER A 98 -4.37 33.20 -8.19
CA SER A 98 -4.62 32.33 -7.03
C SER A 98 -4.50 30.85 -7.39
N CYS A 99 -4.50 30.49 -8.67
CA CYS A 99 -4.36 29.12 -9.16
C CYS A 99 -2.94 28.83 -9.68
N VAL A 100 -2.37 29.76 -10.44
CA VAL A 100 -0.98 29.69 -10.92
C VAL A 100 -0.34 31.07 -10.87
N GLN A 101 0.78 31.18 -10.17
CA GLN A 101 1.64 32.36 -10.18
C GLN A 101 2.74 32.19 -11.23
N VAL A 102 3.06 33.28 -11.93
CA VAL A 102 4.13 33.35 -12.93
C VAL A 102 4.81 34.71 -12.80
N LEU A 103 6.05 34.82 -13.28
CA LEU A 103 6.71 36.11 -13.40
C LEU A 103 6.04 36.94 -14.50
N GLU A 104 5.64 38.18 -14.19
CA GLU A 104 4.83 39.01 -15.09
C GLU A 104 5.58 39.46 -16.35
N THR A 105 6.90 39.71 -16.24
CA THR A 105 7.73 40.17 -17.35
C THR A 105 9.03 39.38 -17.42
N VAL A 106 9.34 38.91 -18.62
CA VAL A 106 10.47 38.04 -18.92
C VAL A 106 11.19 38.61 -20.15
N LEU A 107 12.51 38.48 -20.19
CA LEU A 107 13.31 38.89 -21.34
C LEU A 107 13.84 37.64 -22.06
N ILE A 108 13.70 37.59 -23.38
CA ILE A 108 14.57 36.75 -24.22
C ILE A 108 15.75 37.64 -24.64
N PRO A 109 16.99 37.35 -24.22
CA PRO A 109 18.15 38.13 -24.61
C PRO A 109 18.36 38.17 -26.13
N ALA A 110 19.10 39.17 -26.61
CA ALA A 110 19.52 39.21 -28.01
C ALA A 110 20.36 37.96 -28.35
N GLU A 111 20.21 37.47 -29.57
CA GLU A 111 20.88 36.29 -30.14
C GLU A 111 20.50 34.95 -29.47
N GLU A 112 19.62 34.96 -28.47
CA GLU A 112 19.05 33.76 -27.87
C GLU A 112 17.74 33.34 -28.56
N THR A 113 17.44 32.04 -28.49
CA THR A 113 16.21 31.48 -29.05
C THR A 113 15.11 31.28 -28.01
N GLU A 114 15.48 31.26 -26.73
CA GLU A 114 14.58 30.90 -25.64
C GLU A 114 14.97 31.52 -24.29
N THR A 115 14.08 31.42 -23.32
CA THR A 115 14.32 31.79 -21.92
C THR A 115 13.59 30.83 -20.99
N LEU A 116 14.19 30.52 -19.84
CA LEU A 116 13.63 29.67 -18.81
C LEU A 116 13.02 30.54 -17.70
N VAL A 117 11.77 30.24 -17.36
CA VAL A 117 11.05 30.88 -16.25
C VAL A 117 10.40 29.84 -15.36
N PHE A 118 10.04 30.25 -14.15
CA PHE A 118 9.36 29.39 -13.20
C PHE A 118 7.98 29.95 -12.87
N GLY A 119 6.99 29.07 -12.91
CA GLY A 119 5.67 29.32 -12.36
C GLY A 119 5.47 28.51 -11.10
N LYS A 120 4.42 28.79 -10.33
CA LYS A 120 4.04 28.03 -9.14
C LYS A 120 2.57 27.67 -9.18
N GLY A 121 2.26 26.37 -9.10
CA GLY A 121 0.89 25.90 -8.98
C GLY A 121 0.35 26.13 -7.56
N LEU A 122 -0.89 26.57 -7.43
CA LEU A 122 -1.51 26.90 -6.13
C LEU A 122 -2.88 26.24 -5.93
N SER A 123 -3.58 25.85 -7.00
CA SER A 123 -4.87 25.16 -6.94
C SER A 123 -5.04 24.19 -8.11
N THR A 124 -6.04 23.30 -8.04
CA THR A 124 -6.35 22.34 -9.12
C THR A 124 -7.09 22.95 -10.31
N ASP A 125 -7.51 24.21 -10.23
CA ASP A 125 -8.33 24.82 -11.27
C ASP A 125 -7.53 25.06 -12.55
N SER A 126 -8.21 24.91 -13.67
CA SER A 126 -7.62 25.17 -14.98
C SER A 126 -7.49 26.67 -15.23
N VAL A 127 -6.32 27.12 -15.69
CA VAL A 127 -6.06 28.52 -16.01
C VAL A 127 -5.49 28.68 -17.41
N LYS A 128 -5.71 29.86 -17.99
CA LYS A 128 -5.09 30.26 -19.25
C LYS A 128 -3.85 31.09 -18.94
N LEU A 129 -2.71 30.66 -19.46
CA LEU A 129 -1.53 31.51 -19.55
C LEU A 129 -1.54 32.27 -20.87
N THR A 130 -1.28 33.57 -20.79
CA THR A 130 -1.21 34.47 -21.93
C THR A 130 0.20 35.01 -22.06
N LEU A 131 0.83 34.80 -23.21
CA LEU A 131 2.11 35.43 -23.56
C LEU A 131 1.84 36.52 -24.58
N THR A 132 2.34 37.72 -24.29
CA THR A 132 2.23 38.87 -25.18
C THR A 132 3.56 39.60 -25.31
N SER A 133 3.82 40.15 -26.49
CA SER A 133 4.94 41.04 -26.77
C SER A 133 4.59 41.90 -27.97
N GLN A 134 5.14 43.12 -28.03
CA GLN A 134 4.83 44.05 -29.10
C GLN A 134 5.29 43.53 -30.46
N GLY A 135 4.38 43.51 -31.44
CA GLY A 135 4.68 43.01 -32.80
C GLY A 135 4.55 41.49 -32.97
N PHE A 136 4.19 40.77 -31.90
CA PHE A 136 3.97 39.32 -31.94
C PHE A 136 2.50 38.97 -31.76
N LYS A 137 2.08 37.85 -32.36
CA LYS A 137 0.77 37.27 -32.08
C LYS A 137 0.77 36.70 -30.65
N SER A 138 -0.23 37.07 -29.86
CA SER A 138 -0.40 36.52 -28.51
C SER A 138 -0.58 35.00 -28.54
N LEU A 139 0.07 34.31 -27.59
CA LEU A 139 -0.10 32.87 -27.37
C LEU A 139 -0.95 32.66 -26.12
N LEU A 140 -1.98 31.83 -26.25
CA LEU A 140 -2.82 31.37 -25.15
C LEU A 140 -2.60 29.87 -24.98
N THR A 141 -2.27 29.44 -23.77
CA THR A 141 -2.21 28.02 -23.42
C THR A 141 -3.01 27.74 -22.16
N GLN A 142 -3.65 26.58 -22.09
CA GLN A 142 -4.40 26.16 -20.93
C GLN A 142 -3.56 25.18 -20.11
N ILE A 143 -3.39 25.47 -18.83
CA ILE A 143 -2.68 24.60 -17.89
C ILE A 143 -3.59 24.26 -16.73
N THR A 144 -3.39 23.07 -16.17
CA THR A 144 -4.16 22.61 -15.01
C THR A 144 -3.18 21.99 -14.03
N PRO A 145 -2.90 22.64 -12.88
CA PRO A 145 -2.05 22.04 -11.87
C PRO A 145 -2.68 20.77 -11.33
N ALA A 146 -1.86 19.74 -11.16
CA ALA A 146 -2.31 18.51 -10.53
C ALA A 146 -2.06 18.57 -9.02
N PRO A 147 -2.97 17.98 -8.23
CA PRO A 147 -2.62 17.65 -6.87
C PRO A 147 -1.55 16.55 -6.91
N ILE A 148 -0.59 16.61 -6.00
CA ILE A 148 0.31 15.49 -5.77
C ILE A 148 -0.18 14.71 -4.57
N SER A 149 -0.42 13.42 -4.76
CA SER A 149 -0.74 12.52 -3.65
C SER A 149 0.55 12.13 -2.95
N LEU A 150 1.03 13.02 -2.10
CA LEU A 150 2.07 12.70 -1.12
C LEU A 150 1.37 12.10 0.10
N VAL A 151 1.81 10.93 0.52
CA VAL A 151 1.22 10.17 1.62
C VAL A 151 2.33 9.75 2.58
N ILE A 152 2.08 9.90 3.87
CA ILE A 152 2.90 9.33 4.94
C ILE A 152 2.07 8.34 5.75
N GLN A 153 2.65 7.20 6.10
CA GLN A 153 2.02 6.18 6.93
C GLN A 153 3.04 5.60 7.91
N ILE A 154 2.60 5.22 9.12
CA ILE A 154 3.42 4.43 10.04
C ILE A 154 3.09 2.95 9.80
N VAL A 155 4.04 2.21 9.26
CA VAL A 155 3.83 0.82 8.78
C VAL A 155 4.25 -0.26 9.78
N THR A 156 4.76 0.13 10.95
CA THR A 156 5.06 -0.84 12.01
C THR A 156 3.78 -1.44 12.57
N GLU A 157 3.57 -2.73 12.33
CA GLU A 157 2.45 -3.50 12.88
C GLU A 157 2.90 -4.35 14.05
N GLY A 158 1.94 -4.76 14.87
CA GLY A 158 2.14 -5.72 15.94
C GLY A 158 1.93 -5.14 17.34
N ARG A 159 1.96 -6.06 18.29
CA ARG A 159 2.05 -5.82 19.72
C ARG A 159 3.38 -6.40 20.17
N PHE A 160 4.02 -5.75 21.13
CA PHE A 160 5.38 -6.10 21.53
C PHE A 160 5.51 -6.06 23.05
N PRO A 161 6.43 -6.81 23.66
CA PRO A 161 6.66 -6.73 25.10
C PRO A 161 7.03 -5.31 25.54
N ALA A 162 6.48 -4.87 26.66
CA ALA A 162 6.84 -3.61 27.27
C ALA A 162 8.30 -3.66 27.76
N GLY A 163 9.00 -2.53 27.69
CA GLY A 163 10.42 -2.42 27.98
C GLY A 163 11.32 -2.83 26.81
N GLU A 164 10.81 -3.54 25.80
CA GLU A 164 11.58 -3.83 24.60
C GLU A 164 11.73 -2.59 23.72
N THR A 165 12.82 -2.63 22.96
CA THR A 165 13.15 -1.60 21.99
C THR A 165 12.87 -2.12 20.59
N ILE A 166 11.93 -1.50 19.89
CA ILE A 166 11.50 -1.89 18.55
C ILE A 166 11.88 -0.85 17.49
N THR A 167 11.94 -1.29 16.24
CA THR A 167 12.09 -0.37 15.10
C THR A 167 10.72 0.08 14.61
N VAL A 168 10.47 1.39 14.67
CA VAL A 168 9.28 2.02 14.09
C VAL A 168 9.63 2.55 12.70
N LYS A 169 8.79 2.24 11.72
CA LYS A 169 8.99 2.60 10.32
C LYS A 169 7.85 3.48 9.83
N SER A 170 8.20 4.57 9.16
CA SER A 170 7.28 5.37 8.37
C SER A 170 7.58 5.16 6.89
N LYS A 171 6.53 5.18 6.07
CA LYS A 171 6.62 5.07 4.61
C LYS A 171 6.08 6.33 3.98
N VAL A 172 6.86 6.93 3.10
CA VAL A 172 6.51 8.12 2.33
C VAL A 172 6.36 7.74 0.86
N LEU A 173 5.19 8.04 0.30
CA LEU A 173 4.83 7.73 -1.08
C LEU A 173 4.43 8.99 -1.83
N LEU A 174 4.90 9.13 -3.07
CA LEU A 174 4.51 10.16 -4.02
C LEU A 174 3.86 9.49 -5.22
N GLU A 175 2.57 9.73 -5.42
CA GLU A 175 1.79 9.04 -6.46
C GLU A 175 1.90 7.51 -6.35
N GLY A 176 1.94 7.00 -5.12
CA GLY A 176 2.09 5.57 -4.83
C GLY A 176 3.50 5.00 -4.96
N LYS A 177 4.49 5.80 -5.40
CA LYS A 177 5.90 5.39 -5.51
C LYS A 177 6.71 5.84 -4.30
N PRO A 178 7.68 5.03 -3.82
CA PRO A 178 8.54 5.43 -2.71
C PRO A 178 9.40 6.65 -3.04
N VAL A 179 9.65 7.51 -2.05
CA VAL A 179 10.52 8.69 -2.20
C VAL A 179 11.59 8.75 -1.12
N GLY A 180 12.84 8.65 -1.54
CA GLY A 180 14.00 8.81 -0.66
C GLY A 180 14.42 10.26 -0.44
N GLY A 181 15.18 10.47 0.64
CA GLY A 181 15.77 11.75 0.98
C GLY A 181 14.86 12.71 1.76
N ILE A 182 13.64 12.32 2.10
CA ILE A 182 12.65 13.15 2.80
C ILE A 182 12.93 13.13 4.31
N ASP A 183 13.03 14.30 4.92
CA ASP A 183 13.16 14.44 6.38
C ASP A 183 11.80 14.18 7.07
N VAL A 184 11.76 13.16 7.91
CA VAL A 184 10.61 12.80 8.76
C VAL A 184 10.87 13.25 10.19
N ASN A 185 9.99 14.08 10.72
CA ASN A 185 9.99 14.49 12.13
C ASN A 185 9.12 13.54 12.93
N TRP A 186 9.63 13.08 14.06
CA TRP A 186 8.96 12.12 14.92
C TRP A 186 8.58 12.76 16.25
N LYS A 187 7.41 12.37 16.76
CA LYS A 187 6.91 12.76 18.07
C LYS A 187 6.26 11.55 18.74
N GLY A 188 6.56 11.37 20.01
CA GLY A 188 6.10 10.21 20.78
C GLY A 188 7.07 9.93 21.90
N GLU A 189 6.57 9.45 23.01
CA GLU A 189 7.40 9.11 24.16
C GLU A 189 8.16 7.81 23.89
N GLY A 190 9.41 7.71 24.38
CA GLY A 190 10.25 6.53 24.20
C GLY A 190 10.95 6.43 22.84
N LEU A 191 10.69 7.37 21.91
CA LEU A 191 11.43 7.46 20.66
C LEU A 191 12.86 7.95 20.89
N ARG A 192 13.81 7.31 20.21
CA ARG A 192 15.24 7.64 20.33
C ARG A 192 15.63 8.88 19.54
N TYR A 193 15.03 9.09 18.37
CA TYR A 193 15.36 10.19 17.47
C TYR A 193 14.15 11.08 17.22
N PHE A 194 14.36 12.39 17.10
CA PHE A 194 13.29 13.33 16.71
C PHE A 194 13.19 13.53 15.20
N LYS A 195 14.21 13.11 14.45
CA LYS A 195 14.25 13.20 12.99
C LYS A 195 14.94 11.98 12.39
N SER A 196 14.46 11.54 11.24
CA SER A 196 15.19 10.63 10.36
C SER A 196 14.90 10.97 8.90
N LYS A 197 15.55 10.27 7.96
CA LYS A 197 15.43 10.52 6.52
C LYS A 197 14.98 9.24 5.82
N THR A 198 14.11 9.37 4.82
CA THR A 198 13.69 8.21 4.04
C THR A 198 14.83 7.68 3.17
N ASP A 199 14.95 6.35 3.09
CA ASP A 199 15.85 5.65 2.17
C ASP A 199 15.26 5.55 0.75
N SER A 200 15.91 4.81 -0.15
CA SER A 200 15.43 4.60 -1.53
C SER A 200 14.05 3.93 -1.63
N ASP A 201 13.63 3.21 -0.60
CA ASP A 201 12.32 2.55 -0.53
C ASP A 201 11.25 3.45 0.14
N GLY A 202 11.60 4.71 0.39
CA GLY A 202 10.73 5.69 1.02
C GLY A 202 10.51 5.40 2.50
N ILE A 203 11.38 4.61 3.14
CA ILE A 203 11.25 4.22 4.53
C ILE A 203 12.16 5.08 5.39
N ALA A 204 11.57 5.72 6.40
CA ALA A 204 12.31 6.34 7.49
C ALA A 204 12.10 5.52 8.75
N GLU A 205 13.20 5.14 9.40
CA GLU A 205 13.19 4.32 10.61
C GLU A 205 13.47 5.17 11.85
N ASN A 206 12.99 4.69 12.99
CA ASN A 206 13.26 5.19 14.32
C ASN A 206 13.24 4.02 15.30
N THR A 207 13.75 4.24 16.51
CA THR A 207 13.77 3.25 17.57
C THR A 207 12.83 3.71 18.69
N LEU A 208 11.91 2.84 19.12
CA LEU A 208 10.96 3.10 20.19
C LEU A 208 11.20 2.13 21.35
N THR A 209 11.51 2.64 22.53
CA THR A 209 11.41 1.88 23.78
C THR A 209 9.95 1.88 24.23
N LEU A 210 9.32 0.72 24.19
CA LEU A 210 7.90 0.59 24.48
C LEU A 210 7.62 0.68 25.97
N LYS A 211 6.60 1.45 26.30
CA LYS A 211 5.97 1.43 27.61
C LYS A 211 4.82 0.43 27.63
N GLU A 212 4.41 0.05 28.84
CA GLU A 212 3.16 -0.67 29.03
C GLU A 212 1.99 0.14 28.44
N LYS A 213 1.04 -0.55 27.80
CA LYS A 213 -0.17 0.00 27.17
C LYS A 213 0.14 0.79 25.89
N GLU A 214 -0.52 1.94 25.71
CA GLU A 214 -0.55 2.69 24.46
C GLU A 214 0.69 3.59 24.30
N ASN A 215 1.40 3.42 23.20
CA ASN A 215 2.53 4.25 22.79
C ASN A 215 2.10 5.02 21.53
N ASN A 216 1.71 6.28 21.72
CA ASN A 216 1.24 7.14 20.65
C ASN A 216 2.43 7.74 19.90
N ILE A 217 2.55 7.38 18.62
CA ILE A 217 3.62 7.84 17.74
C ILE A 217 3.01 8.69 16.62
N GLU A 218 3.71 9.76 16.29
CA GLU A 218 3.42 10.67 15.21
C GLU A 218 4.67 10.82 14.33
N ALA A 219 4.49 10.70 13.02
CA ALA A 219 5.50 10.97 12.01
C ALA A 219 4.97 12.07 11.09
N SER A 220 5.78 13.10 10.83
CA SER A 220 5.38 14.22 9.99
C SER A 220 6.46 14.63 8.99
N ILE A 221 6.03 15.05 7.80
CA ILE A 221 6.89 15.57 6.74
C ILE A 221 6.43 16.96 6.32
N HIS A 222 7.38 17.79 5.90
CA HIS A 222 7.10 19.12 5.38
C HIS A 222 6.84 19.03 3.87
N THR A 223 5.72 19.57 3.39
CA THR A 223 5.31 19.47 1.98
C THR A 223 5.63 20.71 1.15
N GLY A 224 6.49 21.59 1.68
CA GLY A 224 6.73 22.92 1.13
C GLY A 224 5.70 23.95 1.61
N GLY A 225 6.12 25.21 1.71
CA GLY A 225 5.30 26.28 2.29
C GLY A 225 5.18 26.16 3.81
N THR A 226 3.94 26.10 4.32
CA THR A 226 3.60 25.92 5.76
C THR A 226 2.91 24.58 6.05
N GLY A 227 2.78 23.72 5.04
CA GLY A 227 2.02 22.47 5.13
C GLY A 227 2.82 21.30 5.71
N TYR A 228 2.15 20.51 6.55
CA TYR A 228 2.67 19.24 7.06
C TYR A 228 1.70 18.11 6.74
N LEU A 229 2.24 16.96 6.36
CA LEU A 229 1.50 15.70 6.38
C LEU A 229 1.88 14.95 7.65
N VAL A 230 0.88 14.36 8.30
CA VAL A 230 1.04 13.72 9.60
C VAL A 230 0.40 12.34 9.57
N ALA A 231 1.16 11.33 10.00
CA ALA A 231 0.67 10.00 10.30
C ALA A 231 0.73 9.77 11.81
N LYS A 232 -0.34 9.21 12.38
CA LYS A 232 -0.41 8.84 13.80
C LYS A 232 -0.68 7.35 13.93
N LYS A 233 -0.06 6.71 14.91
CA LYS A 233 -0.28 5.31 15.23
C LYS A 233 -0.08 5.05 16.71
N THR A 234 -0.94 4.21 17.27
CA THR A 234 -0.79 3.70 18.64
C THR A 234 -0.19 2.30 18.56
N ILE A 235 0.97 2.12 19.18
CA ILE A 235 1.63 0.81 19.31
C ILE A 235 1.39 0.32 20.74
N ILE A 236 0.92 -0.92 20.88
CA ILE A 236 0.59 -1.49 22.19
C ILE A 236 1.79 -2.27 22.71
N GLY A 237 2.35 -1.81 23.83
CA GLY A 237 3.31 -2.57 24.64
C GLY A 237 2.56 -3.43 25.65
N TYR A 238 2.78 -4.75 25.66
CA TYR A 238 2.19 -5.66 26.64
C TYR A 238 3.19 -6.06 27.70
N LYS A 239 2.76 -6.10 28.96
CA LYS A 239 3.63 -6.47 30.06
C LYS A 239 4.05 -7.94 30.00
N ASP A 240 3.08 -8.82 29.71
CA ASP A 240 3.25 -10.26 29.78
C ASP A 240 2.44 -11.00 28.71
N ILE A 241 2.88 -12.21 28.37
CA ILE A 241 2.13 -13.21 27.59
C ILE A 241 1.52 -14.19 28.58
N TYR A 242 0.23 -14.47 28.41
CA TYR A 242 -0.56 -15.37 29.25
C TYR A 242 -0.85 -16.64 28.46
N THR A 243 -0.62 -17.80 29.07
CA THR A 243 -1.02 -19.09 28.53
C THR A 243 -2.36 -19.48 29.16
N LEU A 244 -3.42 -19.44 28.36
CA LEU A 244 -4.75 -19.92 28.75
C LEU A 244 -4.86 -21.41 28.41
N THR A 245 -5.22 -22.21 29.40
CA THR A 245 -5.59 -23.62 29.25
C THR A 245 -7.07 -23.78 29.52
N VAL A 246 -7.81 -24.21 28.49
CA VAL A 246 -9.22 -24.53 28.58
C VAL A 246 -9.37 -26.05 28.59
N SER A 247 -10.03 -26.58 29.62
CA SER A 247 -10.19 -28.02 29.82
C SER A 247 -11.63 -28.40 30.18
N SER A 248 -11.93 -29.70 30.16
CA SER A 248 -13.22 -30.25 30.57
C SER A 248 -13.03 -31.47 31.47
N ASN A 249 -13.95 -31.70 32.41
CA ASN A 249 -14.02 -32.96 33.16
C ASN A 249 -14.57 -34.14 32.34
N ALA A 250 -15.20 -33.90 31.20
CA ALA A 250 -15.90 -34.89 30.38
C ALA A 250 -15.16 -35.26 29.08
N GLN A 251 -13.84 -34.99 29.00
CA GLN A 251 -13.03 -35.17 27.78
C GLN A 251 -13.59 -34.42 26.54
N VAL A 252 -14.42 -33.40 26.75
CA VAL A 252 -14.94 -32.54 25.69
C VAL A 252 -13.85 -31.55 25.27
N SER A 253 -13.50 -31.55 23.98
CA SER A 253 -12.58 -30.55 23.43
C SER A 253 -13.30 -29.20 23.37
N ILE A 254 -12.67 -28.16 23.90
CA ILE A 254 -13.18 -26.80 23.87
C ILE A 254 -12.09 -25.89 23.33
N GLU A 255 -12.43 -25.11 22.31
CA GLU A 255 -11.53 -24.13 21.72
C GLU A 255 -11.27 -22.96 22.68
N GLY A 256 -10.09 -22.36 22.57
CA GLY A 256 -9.70 -21.20 23.38
C GLY A 256 -8.40 -21.36 24.16
N SER A 257 -7.81 -22.56 24.20
CA SER A 257 -6.45 -22.71 24.75
C SER A 257 -5.42 -22.04 23.83
N GLY A 258 -4.43 -21.34 24.40
CA GLY A 258 -3.42 -20.63 23.61
C GLY A 258 -2.65 -19.57 24.39
N ASN A 259 -1.80 -18.83 23.69
CA ASN A 259 -1.09 -17.67 24.22
C ASN A 259 -1.84 -16.39 23.86
N TYR A 260 -2.04 -15.53 24.85
CA TYR A 260 -2.80 -14.30 24.73
C TYR A 260 -2.08 -13.14 25.41
N PHE A 261 -2.47 -11.92 25.07
CA PHE A 261 -1.96 -10.71 25.68
C PHE A 261 -2.92 -10.16 26.73
N TYR A 262 -2.39 -9.41 27.70
CA TYR A 262 -3.21 -8.68 28.67
C TYR A 262 -4.28 -7.84 27.96
N GLY A 263 -5.53 -7.96 28.40
CA GLY A 263 -6.68 -7.26 27.84
C GLY A 263 -7.33 -7.93 26.63
N ASP A 264 -6.77 -9.02 26.09
CA ASP A 264 -7.45 -9.80 25.05
C ASP A 264 -8.77 -10.36 25.56
N LYS A 265 -9.79 -10.30 24.69
CA LYS A 265 -11.12 -10.86 24.95
C LYS A 265 -11.28 -12.16 24.18
N ILE A 266 -11.62 -13.21 24.90
CA ILE A 266 -11.73 -14.57 24.38
C ILE A 266 -13.15 -15.03 24.62
N VAL A 267 -13.81 -15.53 23.57
CA VAL A 267 -15.13 -16.14 23.68
C VAL A 267 -14.95 -17.64 23.79
N LEU A 268 -15.34 -18.21 24.93
CA LEU A 268 -15.30 -19.64 25.17
C LEU A 268 -16.72 -20.20 25.05
N ILE A 269 -16.86 -21.29 24.31
CA ILE A 269 -18.14 -21.92 24.03
C ILE A 269 -18.02 -23.42 24.37
N ALA A 270 -18.69 -23.83 25.45
CA ALA A 270 -18.85 -25.22 25.80
C ALA A 270 -20.12 -25.78 25.12
N PRO A 271 -20.05 -26.97 24.51
CA PRO A 271 -21.24 -27.71 24.10
C PRO A 271 -22.20 -27.88 25.28
N VAL A 272 -23.50 -27.59 25.08
CA VAL A 272 -24.51 -27.77 26.14
C VAL A 272 -24.64 -29.25 26.53
N GLN A 273 -24.38 -30.16 25.60
CA GLN A 273 -24.40 -31.60 25.82
C GLN A 273 -23.24 -32.28 25.07
N ALA A 274 -22.72 -33.37 25.63
CA ALA A 274 -21.76 -34.25 24.98
C ALA A 274 -22.10 -35.72 25.26
N SER A 275 -21.73 -36.63 24.37
CA SER A 275 -21.94 -38.07 24.61
C SER A 275 -20.91 -38.61 25.59
N MET A 276 -21.32 -39.50 26.49
CA MET A 276 -20.38 -40.23 27.34
C MET A 276 -19.48 -41.14 26.49
N PRO A 277 -18.23 -41.40 26.89
CA PRO A 277 -17.36 -42.32 26.17
C PRO A 277 -17.87 -43.77 26.25
N HIS A 278 -17.43 -44.58 25.28
CA HIS A 278 -17.65 -46.04 25.23
C HIS A 278 -19.13 -46.46 25.24
N ILE A 279 -19.43 -47.59 25.91
CA ILE A 279 -20.75 -48.23 25.92
C ILE A 279 -21.82 -47.34 26.57
N LEU A 280 -21.44 -46.46 27.49
CA LEU A 280 -22.38 -45.54 28.13
C LEU A 280 -22.97 -44.56 27.11
N GLY A 281 -22.14 -44.02 26.21
CA GLY A 281 -22.62 -43.20 25.09
C GLY A 281 -23.54 -43.98 24.15
N LEU A 282 -23.21 -45.25 23.85
CA LEU A 282 -24.06 -46.12 23.01
C LEU A 282 -25.41 -46.42 23.65
N LEU A 283 -25.49 -46.44 24.99
CA LEU A 283 -26.73 -46.60 25.75
C LEU A 283 -27.46 -45.26 25.97
N GLY A 284 -26.98 -44.17 25.37
CA GLY A 284 -27.60 -42.85 25.41
C GLY A 284 -27.17 -41.98 26.59
N GLY A 285 -26.09 -42.34 27.29
CA GLY A 285 -25.51 -41.53 28.37
C GLY A 285 -24.96 -40.21 27.84
N ARG A 286 -25.29 -39.11 28.52
CA ARG A 286 -24.90 -37.76 28.13
C ARG A 286 -24.31 -37.01 29.31
N TYR A 287 -23.32 -36.17 28.99
CA TYR A 287 -22.86 -35.08 29.82
C TYR A 287 -23.66 -33.83 29.49
N TYR A 288 -24.06 -33.07 30.51
CA TYR A 288 -24.69 -31.77 30.36
C TYR A 288 -23.78 -30.71 30.96
N PHE A 289 -23.53 -29.65 30.20
CA PHE A 289 -22.77 -28.52 30.72
C PHE A 289 -23.47 -27.97 31.96
N LYS A 290 -22.71 -27.79 33.04
CA LYS A 290 -23.19 -27.28 34.31
C LYS A 290 -22.68 -25.87 34.54
N GLU A 291 -21.37 -25.68 34.50
CA GLU A 291 -20.72 -24.42 34.86
C GLU A 291 -19.29 -24.34 34.32
N TRP A 292 -18.77 -23.13 34.19
CA TRP A 292 -17.34 -22.84 34.10
C TRP A 292 -16.76 -22.63 35.50
N THR A 293 -15.54 -23.10 35.71
CA THR A 293 -14.77 -22.92 36.96
C THR A 293 -13.32 -22.54 36.65
N GLY A 294 -12.60 -22.03 37.65
CA GLY A 294 -11.20 -21.61 37.53
C GLY A 294 -11.11 -20.08 37.47
N ALA A 295 -10.45 -19.55 36.45
CA ALA A 295 -10.30 -18.10 36.29
C ALA A 295 -11.61 -17.36 35.94
N VAL A 296 -12.68 -18.09 35.62
CA VAL A 296 -14.02 -17.55 35.43
C VAL A 296 -15.05 -18.53 35.99
N GLU A 297 -16.09 -18.00 36.63
CA GLU A 297 -17.23 -18.74 37.15
C GLU A 297 -18.49 -18.30 36.41
N SER A 298 -19.20 -19.24 35.79
CA SER A 298 -20.44 -18.93 35.06
C SER A 298 -21.26 -20.18 34.75
N ASP A 299 -22.57 -20.11 34.97
CA ASP A 299 -23.53 -21.16 34.59
C ASP A 299 -23.90 -21.10 33.09
N SER A 300 -23.45 -20.08 32.36
CA SER A 300 -23.67 -19.97 30.92
C SER A 300 -22.67 -20.81 30.15
N ASN A 301 -23.13 -21.60 29.17
CA ASN A 301 -22.24 -22.38 28.32
C ASN A 301 -21.37 -21.50 27.38
N VAL A 302 -21.68 -20.21 27.28
CA VAL A 302 -20.88 -19.20 26.57
C VAL A 302 -20.36 -18.17 27.57
N VAL A 303 -19.06 -17.91 27.56
CA VAL A 303 -18.43 -16.91 28.43
C VAL A 303 -17.42 -16.05 27.65
N VAL A 304 -17.39 -14.75 27.93
CA VAL A 304 -16.38 -13.83 27.40
C VAL A 304 -15.38 -13.54 28.50
N TYR A 305 -14.17 -14.09 28.38
CA TYR A 305 -13.10 -13.88 29.34
C TYR A 305 -12.15 -12.79 28.84
N THR A 306 -11.79 -11.85 29.72
CA THR A 306 -10.75 -10.84 29.43
C THR A 306 -9.48 -11.24 30.18
N ILE A 307 -8.38 -11.43 29.45
CA ILE A 307 -7.08 -11.80 30.02
C ILE A 307 -6.64 -10.70 30.98
N THR A 308 -6.66 -11.02 32.27
CA THR A 308 -6.34 -10.12 33.38
C THR A 308 -5.69 -10.92 34.50
N GLY A 309 -5.10 -10.23 35.49
CA GLY A 309 -4.40 -10.83 36.61
C GLY A 309 -2.88 -10.89 36.43
N ASP A 310 -2.17 -11.24 37.51
CA ASP A 310 -0.70 -11.33 37.53
C ASP A 310 -0.19 -12.74 37.19
N GLU A 311 -1.06 -13.76 37.25
CA GLU A 311 -0.69 -15.15 36.94
C GLU A 311 -0.63 -15.38 35.42
N LYS A 312 0.55 -15.76 34.93
CA LYS A 312 0.76 -16.03 33.48
C LYS A 312 0.10 -17.31 32.99
N GLN A 313 -0.23 -18.23 33.88
CA GLN A 313 -0.91 -19.48 33.55
C GLN A 313 -2.35 -19.39 34.02
N ILE A 314 -3.28 -19.30 33.08
CA ILE A 314 -4.70 -19.17 33.35
C ILE A 314 -5.35 -20.51 33.04
N SER A 315 -6.13 -21.05 33.98
CA SER A 315 -6.87 -22.29 33.79
C SER A 315 -8.37 -22.03 33.88
N ILE A 316 -9.11 -22.45 32.86
CA ILE A 316 -10.57 -22.42 32.82
C ILE A 316 -11.04 -23.84 32.53
N ARG A 317 -12.00 -24.32 33.32
CA ARG A 317 -12.52 -25.69 33.22
C ARG A 317 -14.03 -25.66 33.04
N ALA A 318 -14.51 -26.28 31.97
CA ALA A 318 -15.93 -26.60 31.80
C ALA A 318 -16.28 -27.86 32.61
N VAL A 319 -17.26 -27.72 33.49
CA VAL A 319 -17.77 -28.79 34.32
C VAL A 319 -19.08 -29.28 33.73
N TYR A 320 -19.16 -30.59 33.54
CA TYR A 320 -20.33 -31.29 33.07
C TYR A 320 -20.88 -32.21 34.14
N ALA A 321 -22.21 -32.26 34.25
CA ALA A 321 -22.95 -33.23 35.05
C ALA A 321 -23.28 -34.47 34.22
N GLU A 322 -23.30 -35.63 34.88
CA GLU A 322 -23.62 -36.92 34.27
C GLU A 322 -25.13 -37.18 34.31
N ASP A 323 -25.70 -37.58 33.18
CA ASP A 323 -27.09 -38.06 33.09
C ASP A 323 -27.12 -39.52 32.64
N TYR A 324 -27.43 -40.38 33.61
CA TYR A 324 -27.57 -41.83 33.42
C TYR A 324 -29.01 -42.27 33.20
N LEU A 325 -30.00 -41.36 33.19
CA LEU A 325 -31.40 -41.75 33.11
C LEU A 325 -31.66 -42.57 31.83
N THR A 326 -31.14 -42.09 30.70
CA THR A 326 -31.26 -42.80 29.41
C THR A 326 -30.49 -44.12 29.41
N VAL A 327 -29.31 -44.18 30.04
CA VAL A 327 -28.53 -45.42 30.18
C VAL A 327 -29.32 -46.47 30.97
N ALA A 328 -29.93 -46.07 32.09
CA ALA A 328 -30.72 -46.96 32.93
C ALA A 328 -31.94 -47.51 32.17
N VAL A 329 -32.67 -46.65 31.44
CA VAL A 329 -33.81 -47.08 30.60
C VAL A 329 -33.36 -48.03 29.50
N SER A 330 -32.27 -47.71 28.78
CA SER A 330 -31.71 -48.57 27.73
C SER A 330 -31.28 -49.94 28.26
N ALA A 331 -30.64 -49.98 29.43
CA ALA A 331 -30.22 -51.21 30.08
C ALA A 331 -31.42 -52.11 30.44
N VAL A 332 -32.50 -51.52 30.98
CA VAL A 332 -33.75 -52.25 31.29
C VAL A 332 -34.36 -52.83 30.00
N VAL A 333 -34.44 -52.05 28.92
CA VAL A 333 -34.98 -52.52 27.64
C VAL A 333 -34.16 -53.67 27.07
N LEU A 334 -32.82 -53.56 27.07
CA LEU A 334 -31.94 -54.64 26.62
C LEU A 334 -32.07 -55.90 27.47
N ALA A 335 -32.23 -55.76 28.78
CA ALA A 335 -32.48 -56.89 29.68
C ALA A 335 -33.81 -57.59 29.34
N VAL A 336 -34.88 -56.82 29.10
CA VAL A 336 -36.20 -57.37 28.70
C VAL A 336 -36.11 -58.09 27.35
N ILE A 337 -35.41 -57.52 26.37
CA ILE A 337 -35.20 -58.16 25.06
C ILE A 337 -34.41 -59.47 25.22
N ALA A 338 -33.34 -59.47 26.03
CA ALA A 338 -32.53 -60.67 26.28
C ALA A 338 -33.35 -61.78 26.96
N VAL A 339 -34.12 -61.45 28.00
CA VAL A 339 -35.02 -62.41 28.67
C VAL A 339 -36.07 -62.95 27.70
N SER A 340 -36.66 -62.09 26.88
CA SER A 340 -37.66 -62.47 25.88
C SER A 340 -37.06 -63.40 24.80
N ALA A 341 -35.84 -63.12 24.35
CA ALA A 341 -35.13 -63.96 23.38
C ALA A 341 -34.75 -65.33 23.96
N VAL A 342 -34.31 -65.40 25.23
CA VAL A 342 -34.01 -66.66 25.92
C VAL A 342 -35.29 -67.48 26.13
N ALA A 343 -36.38 -66.84 26.58
CA ALA A 343 -37.68 -67.48 26.70
C ALA A 343 -38.15 -68.02 25.34
N ALA A 344 -38.14 -67.19 24.29
CA ALA A 344 -38.47 -67.60 22.93
C ALA A 344 -37.62 -68.80 22.51
N ARG A 345 -36.29 -68.78 22.67
CA ARG A 345 -35.40 -69.91 22.32
C ARG A 345 -35.73 -71.19 23.11
N LYS A 346 -36.10 -71.09 24.38
CA LYS A 346 -36.50 -72.24 25.21
C LYS A 346 -37.87 -72.80 24.82
N TYR A 347 -38.81 -71.95 24.40
CA TYR A 347 -40.18 -72.32 24.10
C TYR A 347 -40.49 -72.58 22.61
N LEU A 348 -39.74 -71.99 21.65
CA LEU A 348 -39.90 -72.20 20.20
C LEU A 348 -39.73 -73.65 19.72
N PRO A 349 -38.76 -74.46 20.20
CA PRO A 349 -38.57 -75.82 19.69
C PRO A 349 -39.73 -76.77 20.05
N ARG A 350 -40.65 -76.38 20.95
CA ARG A 350 -41.90 -77.13 21.19
C ARG A 350 -43.01 -76.80 20.20
N VAL A 351 -42.97 -75.63 19.55
CA VAL A 351 -44.04 -75.17 18.64
C VAL A 351 -43.73 -75.52 17.18
N LEU A 352 -42.45 -75.58 16.78
CA LEU A 352 -42.06 -75.88 15.39
C LEU A 352 -42.03 -77.37 15.00
N LYS A 353 -42.51 -78.30 15.85
CA LYS A 353 -42.69 -79.72 15.48
C LYS A 353 -43.98 -80.01 14.69
N PHE A 354 -44.83 -79.02 14.39
CA PHE A 354 -46.09 -79.19 13.65
C PHE A 354 -46.08 -78.48 12.28
N ARG A 355 -45.34 -79.04 11.30
CA ARG A 355 -45.65 -79.03 9.84
C ARG A 355 -44.48 -79.59 9.05
N SER A 356 -44.36 -80.91 9.00
CA SER A 356 -43.79 -81.54 7.80
C SER A 356 -44.78 -81.30 6.65
N LYS A 357 -44.43 -80.40 5.72
CA LYS A 357 -45.18 -80.30 4.45
C LYS A 357 -45.04 -81.65 3.73
N PRO A 358 -46.12 -82.23 3.16
CA PRO A 358 -46.05 -83.46 2.40
C PRO A 358 -45.15 -83.26 1.17
N LYS A 359 -44.31 -84.27 0.89
CA LYS A 359 -43.48 -84.33 -0.32
C LYS A 359 -44.39 -84.19 -1.57
N PRO A 360 -44.06 -83.32 -2.53
CA PRO A 360 -44.79 -83.29 -3.80
C PRO A 360 -44.66 -84.64 -4.53
N LYS A 361 -45.78 -85.16 -5.03
CA LYS A 361 -45.85 -86.37 -5.86
C LYS A 361 -45.04 -86.18 -7.15
N PRO A 362 -44.23 -87.16 -7.60
CA PRO A 362 -43.62 -87.12 -8.92
C PRO A 362 -44.70 -87.25 -10.00
N LEU A 363 -44.65 -86.34 -10.99
CA LEU A 363 -45.43 -86.41 -12.22
C LEU A 363 -45.00 -87.66 -13.02
N LEU A 364 -45.99 -88.47 -13.40
CA LEU A 364 -45.86 -89.61 -14.32
C LEU A 364 -45.29 -89.14 -15.67
N LYS A 365 -44.27 -89.86 -16.15
CA LYS A 365 -44.02 -90.01 -17.59
C LYS A 365 -44.77 -91.26 -18.04
N GLY A 366 -45.64 -91.11 -19.02
CA GLY A 366 -46.48 -92.13 -19.61
C GLY A 366 -47.63 -91.46 -20.33
#